data_AF-A0A950XEW3-F1
#
_entry.id   AF-A0A950XEW3-F1
#
_cell.length_a   1.000
_cell.length_b   1.000
_cell.length_c   1.000
_cell.angle_alpha   90.00
_cell.angle_beta   90.00
_cell.angle_gamma   90.00
#
_symmetry.space_group_name_H-M   'P 1'
#
loop_
_entity.id
_entity.type
_entity.pdbx_description
1 polymer ?
#
loop_
_entity_poly.entity_id
_entity_poly.type
_entity_poly.pdbx_seq_one_letter_code
_entity_poly.pdbx_strand_id
1 'polypeptide(L)'
;MVAALIASLSFAFRTGWRNIGADFPSYYTAARCARQGFPLQDYYNWTWFQRQLNFAGLDTHRGVYVPQTPVTMLPFVPLATLSPMAAKRIWIAISLALFLAALAILKRATKLRVEEIAVVALAGSVSFYLNFYYGQYYAALLFLLTLGYYLFSRGHHVASGLALGMALSLKLYAAPYLLFFTAKRKWSAIAAMLAAVLASITVATAIFGWPAVAFYGRQVLPRALADGLVNPYHPDNPVISVVLRRLLWFDPDLNPHPVLNSPQTFFFLRPLLTLAILAAATLGVANSNLPPRRSFGWFTIAIFVVSPNTGSYVFMLLLLPIALLFEDAKPWQQVALICSYALVTVRLYPLWLFPKLCLLFFLFVVLGLEHWRKINPRWIYAAAAIVIVVAVLDARQRMRSYLKEPSQHFSRIAVEQGQLSAAFPAISRSGVFFQAMGRDRYVLRWFHDQKIEELSFDGQALHPFLNDPDGPVWFELSSHGTSTMMQFDPITRTTTRGLPQTVMPASDLRVSPNGQWAAFTSARSGSDQIYIRNLATGREEALTGGNCNNLSPGWELDSSAIVFASDCERTLGLTALYRAPLPHPQ
;
A
#
# COMPACT_ATOMS: atom_id res chain seq x y z
N MET A 1 13.85 -31.12 13.88
CA MET A 1 13.56 -29.95 13.01
C MET A 1 12.24 -30.08 12.26
N VAL A 2 12.02 -31.13 11.47
CA VAL A 2 10.72 -31.34 10.77
C VAL A 2 9.52 -31.29 11.71
N ALA A 3 9.58 -31.97 12.86
CA ALA A 3 8.53 -31.91 13.88
C ALA A 3 8.27 -30.48 14.41
N ALA A 4 9.32 -29.67 14.58
CA ALA A 4 9.19 -28.27 15.01
C ALA A 4 8.51 -27.41 13.93
N LEU A 5 8.82 -27.65 12.65
CA LEU A 5 8.14 -26.96 11.54
C LEU A 5 6.66 -27.32 11.51
N ILE A 6 6.33 -28.61 11.64
CA ILE A 6 4.94 -29.08 11.70
C ILE A 6 4.20 -28.45 12.87
N ALA A 7 4.80 -28.39 14.06
CA ALA A 7 4.21 -27.76 15.23
C ALA A 7 3.96 -26.26 15.00
N SER A 8 4.94 -25.54 14.46
CA SER A 8 4.84 -24.10 14.13
C SER A 8 3.73 -23.82 13.11
N LEU A 9 3.69 -24.59 12.01
CA LEU A 9 2.65 -24.48 10.99
C LEU A 9 1.27 -24.84 11.53
N SER A 10 1.18 -25.89 12.36
CA SER A 10 -0.08 -26.29 12.99
C SER A 10 -0.62 -25.22 13.92
N PHE A 11 0.25 -24.58 14.70
CA PHE A 11 -0.11 -23.44 15.54
C PHE A 11 -0.60 -22.26 14.70
N ALA A 12 0.17 -21.85 13.69
CA ALA A 12 -0.19 -20.77 12.77
C ALA A 12 -1.55 -21.01 12.09
N PHE A 13 -1.74 -22.22 11.56
CA PHE A 13 -2.96 -22.62 10.88
C PHE A 13 -4.16 -22.63 11.82
N ARG A 14 -4.05 -23.23 13.02
CA ARG A 14 -5.12 -23.26 14.03
C ARG A 14 -5.53 -21.86 14.47
N THR A 15 -4.58 -20.96 14.65
CA THR A 15 -4.86 -19.57 15.02
C THR A 15 -5.58 -18.83 13.89
N GLY A 16 -5.13 -18.98 12.64
CA GLY A 16 -5.83 -18.43 11.46
C GLY A 16 -7.22 -19.03 11.23
N TRP A 17 -7.45 -20.29 11.61
CA TRP A 17 -8.73 -21.00 11.47
C TRP A 17 -9.83 -20.49 12.40
N ARG A 18 -9.45 -19.90 13.54
CA ARG A 18 -10.34 -19.44 14.60
C ARG A 18 -10.59 -17.93 14.58
N ASN A 19 -9.71 -17.15 13.97
CA ASN A 19 -9.72 -15.69 14.04
C ASN A 19 -9.75 -15.07 12.65
N ILE A 20 -10.30 -13.87 12.51
CA ILE A 20 -10.17 -13.03 11.31
C ILE A 20 -9.21 -11.89 11.65
N GLY A 21 -8.03 -11.85 10.99
CA GLY A 21 -7.09 -10.74 11.07
C GLY A 21 -7.35 -9.71 9.97
N ALA A 22 -6.60 -8.60 9.96
CA ALA A 22 -6.90 -7.37 9.21
C ALA A 22 -7.00 -7.47 7.67
N ASP A 23 -6.15 -8.24 6.98
CA ASP A 23 -6.06 -8.16 5.51
C ASP A 23 -7.11 -9.01 4.76
N PHE A 24 -7.46 -10.20 5.27
CA PHE A 24 -8.50 -11.05 4.69
C PHE A 24 -9.84 -10.32 4.47
N PRO A 25 -10.35 -9.53 5.44
CA PRO A 25 -11.51 -8.66 5.26
C PRO A 25 -11.49 -7.87 3.95
N SER A 26 -10.37 -7.24 3.59
CA SER A 26 -10.26 -6.48 2.34
C SER A 26 -10.46 -7.35 1.10
N TYR A 27 -9.85 -8.52 1.05
CA TYR A 27 -9.99 -9.42 -0.11
C TYR A 27 -11.41 -9.97 -0.24
N TYR A 28 -12.01 -10.36 0.89
CA TYR A 28 -13.36 -10.88 0.95
C TYR A 28 -14.40 -9.82 0.57
N THR A 29 -14.30 -8.62 1.15
CA THR A 29 -15.23 -7.52 0.85
C THR A 29 -15.13 -7.09 -0.62
N ALA A 30 -13.92 -6.94 -1.17
CA ALA A 30 -13.76 -6.63 -2.60
C ALA A 30 -14.36 -7.70 -3.51
N ALA A 31 -14.22 -8.98 -3.14
CA ALA A 31 -14.84 -10.08 -3.87
C ALA A 31 -16.38 -10.05 -3.78
N ARG A 32 -16.95 -9.73 -2.62
CA ARG A 32 -18.39 -9.54 -2.45
C ARG A 32 -18.90 -8.35 -3.27
N CYS A 33 -18.20 -7.22 -3.24
CA CYS A 33 -18.53 -6.06 -4.06
C CYS A 33 -18.52 -6.40 -5.56
N ALA A 34 -17.56 -7.25 -6.00
CA ALA A 34 -17.44 -7.61 -7.41
C ALA A 34 -18.63 -8.46 -7.88
N ARG A 35 -19.12 -9.35 -7.02
CA ARG A 35 -20.36 -10.12 -7.27
C ARG A 35 -21.60 -9.24 -7.33
N GLN A 36 -21.61 -8.14 -6.60
CA GLN A 36 -22.73 -7.21 -6.54
C GLN A 36 -22.69 -6.17 -7.69
N GLY A 37 -21.64 -6.19 -8.51
CA GLY A 37 -21.51 -5.27 -9.65
C GLY A 37 -21.13 -3.85 -9.27
N PHE A 38 -20.51 -3.63 -8.10
CA PHE A 38 -20.02 -2.30 -7.73
C PHE A 38 -18.85 -1.87 -8.62
N PRO A 39 -18.75 -0.58 -8.98
CA PRO A 39 -17.63 -0.05 -9.75
C PRO A 39 -16.29 -0.24 -9.01
N LEU A 40 -15.27 -0.75 -9.71
CA LEU A 40 -13.95 -1.00 -9.13
C LEU A 40 -13.26 0.27 -8.58
N GLN A 41 -13.56 1.45 -9.15
CA GLN A 41 -13.01 2.73 -8.67
C GLN A 41 -13.38 3.00 -7.19
N ASP A 42 -14.58 2.59 -6.77
CA ASP A 42 -15.08 2.83 -5.42
C ASP A 42 -14.28 2.02 -4.38
N TYR A 43 -13.66 0.91 -4.79
CA TYR A 43 -12.91 0.03 -3.90
C TYR A 43 -11.68 0.74 -3.34
N TYR A 44 -11.15 1.70 -4.10
CA TYR A 44 -9.99 2.49 -3.73
C TYR A 44 -10.36 3.73 -2.90
N ASN A 45 -11.66 4.00 -2.67
CA ASN A 45 -12.12 4.98 -1.70
C ASN A 45 -12.20 4.33 -0.30
N TRP A 46 -11.35 4.78 0.62
CA TRP A 46 -11.20 4.17 1.93
C TRP A 46 -12.47 4.24 2.79
N THR A 47 -13.20 5.34 2.73
CA THR A 47 -14.41 5.54 3.54
C THR A 47 -15.56 4.70 3.00
N TRP A 48 -15.76 4.71 1.68
CA TRP A 48 -16.74 3.84 1.03
C TRP A 48 -16.44 2.36 1.29
N PHE A 49 -15.18 1.95 1.13
CA PHE A 49 -14.79 0.56 1.31
C PHE A 49 -14.95 0.09 2.76
N GLN A 50 -14.67 0.95 3.74
CA GLN A 50 -14.94 0.67 5.14
C GLN A 50 -16.43 0.44 5.41
N ARG A 51 -17.31 1.21 4.77
CA ARG A 51 -18.77 0.98 4.84
C ARG A 51 -19.14 -0.41 4.28
N GLN A 52 -18.51 -0.84 3.19
CA GLN A 52 -18.74 -2.19 2.64
C GLN A 52 -18.22 -3.30 3.56
N LEU A 53 -17.12 -3.09 4.30
CA LEU A 53 -16.69 -4.03 5.36
C LEU A 53 -17.77 -4.19 6.43
N ASN A 54 -18.41 -3.09 6.83
CA ASN A 54 -19.50 -3.14 7.79
C ASN A 54 -20.68 -4.00 7.28
N PHE A 55 -21.14 -3.75 6.04
CA PHE A 55 -22.19 -4.54 5.40
C PHE A 55 -21.79 -6.01 5.13
N ALA A 56 -20.48 -6.29 5.17
CA ALA A 56 -19.93 -7.63 5.10
C ALA A 56 -19.95 -8.40 6.44
N GLY A 57 -20.35 -7.76 7.55
CA GLY A 57 -20.27 -8.33 8.90
C GLY A 57 -18.84 -8.34 9.46
N LEU A 58 -18.02 -7.37 9.05
CA LEU A 58 -16.62 -7.19 9.43
C LEU A 58 -16.40 -5.79 10.02
N ASP A 59 -17.37 -5.34 10.81
CA ASP A 59 -17.50 -4.01 11.41
C ASP A 59 -16.38 -3.64 12.40
N THR A 60 -15.79 -4.65 13.05
CA THR A 60 -14.65 -4.48 13.97
C THR A 60 -13.29 -4.40 13.28
N HIS A 61 -13.23 -4.58 11.96
CA HIS A 61 -11.99 -4.56 11.19
C HIS A 61 -11.86 -3.27 10.39
N ARG A 62 -10.63 -2.73 10.33
CA ARG A 62 -10.26 -1.73 9.33
C ARG A 62 -9.73 -2.42 8.10
N GLY A 63 -10.20 -2.00 6.93
CA GLY A 63 -9.79 -2.58 5.67
C GLY A 63 -9.78 -1.55 4.56
N VAL A 64 -8.79 -1.68 3.68
CA VAL A 64 -8.66 -0.90 2.45
C VAL A 64 -8.31 -1.84 1.31
N TYR A 65 -8.70 -1.49 0.09
CA TYR A 65 -8.31 -2.25 -1.10
C TYR A 65 -7.04 -1.71 -1.78
N VAL A 66 -6.61 -0.49 -1.46
CA VAL A 66 -5.36 0.08 -1.99
C VAL A 66 -4.17 -0.77 -1.51
N PRO A 67 -3.23 -1.19 -2.39
CA PRO A 67 -3.10 -0.92 -3.82
C PRO A 67 -3.35 -2.17 -4.67
N GLN A 68 -4.18 -3.08 -4.17
CA GLN A 68 -4.37 -4.39 -4.75
C GLN A 68 -4.78 -4.24 -6.21
N THR A 69 -4.27 -5.14 -7.06
CA THR A 69 -4.53 -5.06 -8.50
C THR A 69 -6.00 -5.37 -8.76
N PRO A 70 -6.56 -4.95 -9.92
CA PRO A 70 -7.94 -5.25 -10.29
C PRO A 70 -8.33 -6.74 -10.32
N VAL A 71 -7.35 -7.65 -10.25
CA VAL A 71 -7.58 -9.10 -10.26
C VAL A 71 -7.25 -9.78 -8.94
N THR A 72 -6.68 -9.06 -7.96
CA THR A 72 -6.22 -9.67 -6.71
C THR A 72 -7.36 -10.42 -6.02
N MET A 73 -8.57 -9.84 -5.93
CA MET A 73 -9.73 -10.42 -5.24
C MET A 73 -10.43 -11.57 -5.98
N LEU A 74 -10.14 -11.80 -7.27
CA LEU A 74 -10.89 -12.78 -8.08
C LEU A 74 -10.86 -14.20 -7.51
N PRO A 75 -9.76 -14.72 -6.92
CA PRO A 75 -9.76 -16.03 -6.26
C PRO A 75 -10.76 -16.14 -5.10
N PHE A 76 -11.24 -15.02 -4.55
CA PHE A 76 -12.16 -14.96 -3.42
C PHE A 76 -13.62 -14.81 -3.88
N VAL A 77 -13.87 -14.46 -5.15
CA VAL A 77 -15.23 -14.28 -5.70
C VAL A 77 -16.09 -15.54 -5.57
N PRO A 78 -15.58 -16.78 -5.78
CA PRO A 78 -16.37 -17.98 -5.50
C PRO A 78 -16.65 -18.20 -4.02
N LEU A 79 -15.81 -17.68 -3.12
CA LEU A 79 -15.92 -17.86 -1.67
C LEU A 79 -16.81 -16.80 -1.01
N ALA A 80 -17.08 -15.69 -1.69
CA ALA A 80 -17.80 -14.54 -1.15
C ALA A 80 -19.32 -14.77 -0.95
N THR A 81 -19.83 -15.97 -1.24
CA THR A 81 -21.20 -16.40 -0.88
C THR A 81 -21.27 -17.03 0.51
N LEU A 82 -20.13 -17.45 1.07
CA LEU A 82 -20.03 -18.06 2.39
C LEU A 82 -19.85 -16.99 3.46
N SER A 83 -20.05 -17.34 4.74
CA SER A 83 -19.69 -16.42 5.82
C SER A 83 -18.18 -16.08 5.79
N PRO A 84 -17.76 -14.89 6.26
CA PRO A 84 -16.36 -14.48 6.20
C PRO A 84 -15.40 -15.52 6.81
N MET A 85 -15.78 -16.13 7.93
CA MET A 85 -14.97 -17.17 8.58
C MET A 85 -14.89 -18.46 7.75
N ALA A 86 -15.99 -18.89 7.13
CA ALA A 86 -15.99 -20.09 6.27
C ALA A 86 -15.13 -19.88 5.01
N ALA A 87 -15.29 -18.73 4.35
CA ALA A 87 -14.44 -18.33 3.23
C ALA A 87 -12.95 -18.31 3.61
N LYS A 88 -12.64 -17.75 4.79
CA LYS A 88 -11.26 -17.70 5.31
C LYS A 88 -10.67 -19.09 5.51
N ARG A 89 -11.43 -20.01 6.12
CA ARG A 89 -10.97 -21.39 6.37
C ARG A 89 -10.59 -22.12 5.09
N ILE A 90 -11.40 -21.97 4.04
CA ILE A 90 -11.10 -22.52 2.71
C ILE A 90 -9.83 -21.88 2.15
N TRP A 91 -9.72 -20.56 2.20
CA TRP A 91 -8.55 -19.84 1.68
C TRP A 91 -7.24 -20.25 2.37
N ILE A 92 -7.23 -20.37 3.70
CA ILE A 92 -6.01 -20.77 4.42
C ILE A 92 -5.67 -22.24 4.20
N ALA A 93 -6.65 -23.11 3.95
CA ALA A 93 -6.40 -24.50 3.55
C ALA A 93 -5.73 -24.58 2.17
N ILE A 94 -6.23 -23.81 1.19
CA ILE A 94 -5.60 -23.67 -0.13
C ILE A 94 -4.18 -23.11 0.03
N SER A 95 -4.01 -22.08 0.86
CA SER A 95 -2.69 -21.48 1.14
C SER A 95 -1.71 -22.47 1.74
N LEU A 96 -2.16 -23.34 2.66
CA LEU A 96 -1.32 -24.39 3.23
C LEU A 96 -0.90 -25.41 2.16
N ALA A 97 -1.84 -25.85 1.31
CA ALA A 97 -1.53 -26.77 0.21
C ALA A 97 -0.50 -26.17 -0.76
N LEU A 98 -0.67 -24.91 -1.16
CA LEU A 98 0.29 -24.20 -2.03
C LEU A 98 1.66 -24.03 -1.36
N PHE A 99 1.70 -23.75 -0.06
CA PHE A 99 2.94 -23.68 0.69
C PHE A 99 3.68 -25.02 0.72
N LEU A 100 2.97 -26.12 1.01
CA LEU A 100 3.56 -27.47 1.01
C LEU A 100 4.03 -27.87 -0.40
N ALA A 101 3.28 -27.51 -1.45
CA ALA A 101 3.69 -27.69 -2.83
C ALA A 101 4.97 -26.90 -3.15
N ALA A 102 5.11 -25.67 -2.66
CA ALA A 102 6.33 -24.88 -2.82
C ALA A 102 7.54 -25.57 -2.16
N LEU A 103 7.39 -26.13 -0.94
CA LEU A 103 8.44 -26.91 -0.28
C LEU A 103 8.82 -28.16 -1.07
N ALA A 104 7.84 -28.87 -1.63
CA ALA A 104 8.08 -30.06 -2.46
C ALA A 104 8.81 -29.73 -3.75
N ILE A 105 8.44 -28.62 -4.43
CA ILE A 105 9.15 -28.12 -5.62
C ILE A 105 10.57 -27.71 -5.23
N LEU A 106 10.75 -27.00 -4.12
CA LEU A 106 12.06 -26.55 -3.64
C LEU A 106 13.00 -27.73 -3.36
N LYS A 107 12.47 -28.83 -2.79
CA LYS A 107 13.23 -30.08 -2.61
C LYS A 107 13.66 -30.72 -3.92
N ARG A 108 12.86 -30.58 -4.99
CA ARG A 108 13.22 -31.06 -6.34
C ARG A 108 14.14 -30.10 -7.10
N ALA A 109 14.15 -28.82 -6.71
CA ALA A 109 14.92 -27.77 -7.35
C ALA A 109 16.32 -27.58 -6.73
N THR A 110 16.58 -28.19 -5.57
CA THR A 110 17.83 -28.07 -4.79
C THR A 110 18.35 -29.44 -4.36
N LYS A 111 19.62 -29.49 -3.94
CA LYS A 111 20.21 -30.70 -3.35
C LYS A 111 19.99 -30.82 -1.84
N LEU A 112 19.29 -29.85 -1.23
CA LEU A 112 19.07 -29.79 0.21
C LEU A 112 18.29 -31.01 0.73
N ARG A 113 18.64 -31.48 1.92
CA ARG A 113 17.87 -32.49 2.65
C ARG A 113 16.57 -31.89 3.19
N VAL A 114 15.61 -32.75 3.56
CA VAL A 114 14.31 -32.29 4.07
C VAL A 114 14.49 -31.51 5.37
N GLU A 115 15.46 -31.89 6.19
CA GLU A 115 15.81 -31.24 7.44
C GLU A 115 16.35 -29.83 7.21
N GLU A 116 17.17 -29.63 6.18
CA GLU A 116 17.75 -28.33 5.82
C GLU A 116 16.66 -27.39 5.30
N ILE A 117 15.78 -27.88 4.43
CA ILE A 117 14.60 -27.11 3.99
C ILE A 117 13.72 -26.76 5.19
N ALA A 118 13.55 -27.68 6.15
CA ALA A 118 12.78 -27.43 7.35
C ALA A 118 13.42 -26.34 8.24
N VAL A 119 14.75 -26.30 8.35
CA VAL A 119 15.48 -25.24 9.07
C VAL A 119 15.29 -23.88 8.38
N VAL A 120 15.45 -23.79 7.06
CA VAL A 120 15.22 -22.54 6.33
C VAL A 120 13.77 -22.10 6.46
N ALA A 121 12.81 -23.02 6.38
CA ALA A 121 11.40 -22.72 6.57
C ALA A 121 11.12 -22.23 8.00
N LEU A 122 11.68 -22.88 9.03
CA LEU A 122 11.50 -22.48 10.43
C LEU A 122 11.97 -21.05 10.71
N ALA A 123 13.02 -20.58 10.04
CA ALA A 123 13.47 -19.20 10.14
C ALA A 123 12.40 -18.20 9.70
N GLY A 124 11.50 -18.58 8.79
CA GLY A 124 10.36 -17.77 8.33
C GLY A 124 9.07 -17.95 9.14
N SER A 125 9.08 -18.70 10.24
CA SER A 125 7.87 -19.12 10.98
C SER A 125 6.95 -17.97 11.39
N VAL A 126 7.50 -16.81 11.78
CA VAL A 126 6.71 -15.63 12.14
C VAL A 126 5.96 -15.08 10.92
N SER A 127 6.62 -14.97 9.76
CA SER A 127 5.96 -14.55 8.52
C SER A 127 4.88 -15.54 8.09
N PHE A 128 5.09 -16.85 8.30
CA PHE A 128 4.07 -17.85 8.01
C PHE A 128 2.86 -17.72 8.94
N TYR A 129 3.10 -17.55 10.24
CA TYR A 129 2.06 -17.24 11.22
C TYR A 129 1.21 -16.04 10.77
N LEU A 130 1.85 -14.92 10.42
CA LEU A 130 1.16 -13.72 9.98
C LEU A 130 0.43 -13.93 8.64
N ASN A 131 0.97 -14.74 7.72
CA ASN A 131 0.30 -15.06 6.46
C ASN A 131 -1.03 -15.79 6.72
N PHE A 132 -1.05 -16.81 7.58
CA PHE A 132 -2.29 -17.54 7.93
C PHE A 132 -3.24 -16.72 8.80
N TYR A 133 -2.69 -15.98 9.78
CA TYR A 133 -3.48 -15.13 10.66
C TYR A 133 -4.19 -14.01 9.92
N TYR A 134 -3.50 -13.31 9.00
CA TYR A 134 -4.10 -12.25 8.19
C TYR A 134 -4.76 -12.76 6.90
N GLY A 135 -4.60 -14.03 6.52
CA GLY A 135 -5.18 -14.61 5.30
C GLY A 135 -4.58 -14.02 4.01
N GLN A 136 -3.26 -13.87 3.98
CA GLN A 136 -2.51 -13.24 2.89
C GLN A 136 -2.28 -14.14 1.66
N TYR A 137 -1.76 -13.56 0.57
CA TYR A 137 -1.42 -14.25 -0.69
C TYR A 137 0.00 -14.82 -0.75
N TYR A 138 0.85 -14.60 0.26
CA TYR A 138 2.29 -14.86 0.09
C TYR A 138 2.63 -16.35 -0.02
N ALA A 139 1.78 -17.25 0.48
CA ALA A 139 1.90 -18.68 0.19
C ALA A 139 1.70 -19.01 -1.30
N ALA A 140 0.70 -18.40 -1.95
CA ALA A 140 0.45 -18.56 -3.38
C ALA A 140 1.54 -17.91 -4.23
N LEU A 141 2.01 -16.72 -3.83
CA LEU A 141 3.12 -16.05 -4.50
C LEU A 141 4.43 -16.83 -4.36
N LEU A 142 4.72 -17.38 -3.18
CA LEU A 142 5.89 -18.24 -2.97
C LEU A 142 5.83 -19.47 -3.89
N PHE A 143 4.66 -20.10 -4.00
CA PHE A 143 4.45 -21.22 -4.92
C PHE A 143 4.74 -20.82 -6.36
N LEU A 144 4.16 -19.71 -6.86
CA LEU A 144 4.38 -19.24 -8.23
C LEU A 144 5.84 -18.85 -8.50
N LEU A 145 6.51 -18.19 -7.56
CA LEU A 145 7.93 -17.86 -7.67
C LEU A 145 8.80 -19.13 -7.71
N THR A 146 8.51 -20.09 -6.83
CA THR A 146 9.28 -21.35 -6.73
C THR A 146 9.06 -22.23 -7.95
N LEU A 147 7.81 -22.32 -8.44
CA LEU A 147 7.46 -22.98 -9.69
C LEU A 147 8.12 -22.28 -10.89
N GLY A 148 8.08 -20.94 -10.94
CA GLY A 148 8.72 -20.14 -11.97
C GLY A 148 10.23 -20.39 -12.06
N TYR A 149 10.92 -20.43 -10.91
CA TYR A 149 12.34 -20.81 -10.84
C TYR A 149 12.57 -22.27 -11.28
N TYR A 150 11.75 -23.21 -10.79
CA TYR A 150 11.89 -24.62 -11.14
C TYR A 150 11.74 -24.88 -12.64
N LEU A 151 10.72 -24.28 -13.26
CA LEU A 151 10.51 -24.36 -14.72
C LEU A 151 11.65 -23.70 -15.48
N PHE A 152 12.14 -22.56 -15.00
CA PHE A 152 13.28 -21.88 -15.61
C PHE A 152 14.55 -22.73 -15.59
N SER A 153 14.86 -23.35 -14.45
CA SER A 153 16.07 -24.18 -14.28
C SER A 153 16.01 -25.46 -15.12
N ARG A 154 14.81 -25.90 -15.53
CA ARG A 154 14.57 -27.01 -16.47
C ARG A 154 14.49 -26.60 -17.94
N GLY A 155 14.66 -25.31 -18.26
CA GLY A 155 14.60 -24.79 -19.64
C GLY A 155 13.19 -24.49 -20.16
N HIS A 156 12.13 -24.68 -19.36
CA HIS A 156 10.75 -24.36 -19.72
C HIS A 156 10.46 -22.86 -19.55
N HIS A 157 11.10 -22.04 -20.39
CA HIS A 157 11.09 -20.58 -20.27
C HIS A 157 9.69 -19.95 -20.41
N VAL A 158 8.86 -20.45 -21.32
CA VAL A 158 7.47 -19.95 -21.50
C VAL A 158 6.64 -20.20 -20.24
N ALA A 159 6.65 -21.43 -19.71
CA ALA A 159 5.90 -21.77 -18.51
C ALA A 159 6.42 -21.01 -17.27
N SER A 160 7.72 -20.79 -17.17
CA SER A 160 8.32 -19.91 -16.16
C SER A 160 7.79 -18.47 -16.26
N GLY A 161 7.76 -17.92 -17.47
CA GLY A 161 7.21 -16.60 -17.76
C GLY A 161 5.73 -16.49 -17.36
N LEU A 162 4.90 -17.48 -17.71
CA LEU A 162 3.48 -17.53 -17.31
C LEU A 162 3.32 -17.52 -15.78
N ALA A 163 4.08 -18.35 -15.04
CA ALA A 163 4.01 -18.42 -13.59
C ALA A 163 4.39 -17.08 -12.92
N LEU A 164 5.47 -16.44 -13.37
CA LEU A 164 5.89 -15.13 -12.86
C LEU A 164 4.96 -13.99 -13.32
N GLY A 165 4.32 -14.12 -14.48
CA GLY A 165 3.31 -13.19 -14.98
C GLY A 165 2.00 -13.27 -14.20
N MET A 166 1.58 -14.46 -13.79
CA MET A 166 0.47 -14.64 -12.84
C MET A 166 0.82 -14.03 -11.47
N ALA A 167 2.05 -14.24 -10.98
CA ALA A 167 2.50 -13.62 -9.74
C ALA A 167 2.46 -12.08 -9.84
N LEU A 168 2.92 -11.50 -10.96
CA LEU A 168 2.86 -10.06 -11.25
C LEU A 168 1.42 -9.54 -11.27
N SER A 169 0.52 -10.30 -11.90
CA SER A 169 -0.89 -9.92 -12.04
C SER A 169 -1.59 -9.86 -10.69
N LEU A 170 -1.28 -10.79 -9.78
CA LEU A 170 -1.81 -10.77 -8.41
C LEU A 170 -1.13 -9.69 -7.54
N LYS A 171 0.19 -9.50 -7.71
CA LYS A 171 0.98 -8.55 -6.94
C LYS A 171 2.23 -8.10 -7.67
N LEU A 172 2.52 -6.80 -7.60
CA LEU A 172 3.53 -6.14 -8.43
C LEU A 172 5.00 -6.59 -8.19
N TYR A 173 5.27 -7.38 -7.15
CA TYR A 173 6.62 -7.84 -6.77
C TYR A 173 7.36 -8.58 -7.88
N ALA A 174 6.65 -9.22 -8.80
CA ALA A 174 7.29 -9.99 -9.87
C ALA A 174 7.75 -9.13 -11.06
N ALA A 175 7.38 -7.84 -11.15
CA ALA A 175 7.74 -6.98 -12.29
C ALA A 175 9.26 -6.96 -12.60
N PRO A 176 10.17 -6.88 -11.59
CA PRO A 176 11.60 -6.86 -11.88
C PRO A 176 12.14 -8.11 -12.57
N TYR A 177 11.43 -9.26 -12.55
CA TYR A 177 11.88 -10.44 -13.29
C TYR A 177 11.91 -10.24 -14.82
N LEU A 178 11.26 -9.21 -15.35
CA LEU A 178 11.49 -8.76 -16.73
C LEU A 178 12.97 -8.41 -16.97
N LEU A 179 13.61 -7.71 -16.02
CA LEU A 179 15.04 -7.40 -16.08
C LEU A 179 15.89 -8.67 -15.94
N PHE A 180 15.49 -9.60 -15.07
CA PHE A 180 16.16 -10.90 -14.93
C PHE A 180 16.18 -11.68 -16.25
N PHE A 181 15.03 -11.80 -16.92
CA PHE A 181 14.95 -12.48 -18.21
C PHE A 181 15.66 -11.73 -19.33
N THR A 182 15.64 -10.39 -19.30
CA THR A 182 16.41 -9.56 -20.25
C THR A 182 17.91 -9.82 -20.10
N ALA A 183 18.41 -9.81 -18.87
CA ALA A 183 19.81 -10.13 -18.55
C ALA A 183 20.20 -11.54 -19.00
N LYS A 184 19.29 -12.52 -18.93
CA LYS A 184 19.50 -13.89 -19.44
C LYS A 184 19.12 -14.08 -20.92
N ARG A 185 18.71 -13.01 -21.62
CA ARG A 185 18.24 -13.01 -23.02
C ARG A 185 17.14 -14.04 -23.30
N LYS A 186 16.20 -14.20 -22.36
CA LYS A 186 15.09 -15.16 -22.44
C LYS A 186 13.79 -14.47 -22.87
N TRP A 187 13.74 -14.06 -24.12
CA TRP A 187 12.62 -13.31 -24.71
C TRP A 187 11.29 -14.06 -24.68
N SER A 188 11.29 -15.39 -24.82
CA SER A 188 10.08 -16.21 -24.72
C SER A 188 9.46 -16.18 -23.31
N ALA A 189 10.28 -16.10 -22.26
CA ALA A 189 9.78 -15.93 -20.89
C ALA A 189 9.18 -14.53 -20.68
N ILE A 190 9.80 -13.49 -21.26
CA ILE A 190 9.28 -12.11 -21.23
C ILE A 190 7.93 -12.04 -21.92
N ALA A 191 7.83 -12.55 -23.15
CA ALA A 191 6.58 -12.57 -23.92
C ALA A 191 5.47 -13.29 -23.16
N ALA A 192 5.76 -14.45 -22.57
CA ALA A 192 4.81 -15.20 -21.76
C ALA A 192 4.38 -14.47 -20.48
N MET A 193 5.32 -13.80 -19.80
CA MET A 193 5.03 -13.00 -18.62
C MET A 193 4.13 -11.80 -18.94
N LEU A 194 4.39 -11.10 -20.04
CA LEU A 194 3.55 -10.01 -20.54
C LEU A 194 2.18 -10.50 -21.01
N ALA A 195 2.11 -11.67 -21.65
CA ALA A 195 0.85 -12.28 -22.06
C ALA A 195 -0.06 -12.61 -20.87
N ALA A 196 0.48 -13.12 -19.77
CA ALA A 196 -0.28 -13.38 -18.55
C ALA A 196 -0.82 -12.10 -17.90
N VAL A 197 -0.04 -11.01 -17.93
CA VAL A 197 -0.51 -9.69 -17.46
C VAL A 197 -1.60 -9.15 -18.38
N LEU A 198 -1.42 -9.24 -19.70
CA LEU A 198 -2.43 -8.81 -20.67
C LEU A 198 -3.73 -9.60 -20.52
N ALA A 199 -3.65 -10.92 -20.31
CA ALA A 199 -4.82 -11.75 -20.03
C ALA A 199 -5.53 -11.28 -18.76
N SER A 200 -4.78 -10.94 -17.70
CA SER A 200 -5.36 -10.43 -16.44
C SER A 200 -6.02 -9.07 -16.61
N ILE A 201 -5.42 -8.15 -17.38
CA ILE A 201 -6.03 -6.86 -17.75
C ILE A 201 -7.30 -7.08 -18.57
N THR A 202 -7.29 -8.04 -19.48
CA THR A 202 -8.46 -8.39 -20.30
C THR A 202 -9.60 -8.91 -19.43
N VAL A 203 -9.32 -9.82 -18.50
CA VAL A 203 -10.30 -10.32 -17.52
C VAL A 203 -10.84 -9.18 -16.65
N ALA A 204 -9.96 -8.33 -16.10
CA ALA A 204 -10.39 -7.18 -15.31
C ALA A 204 -11.27 -6.21 -16.13
N THR A 205 -10.93 -5.98 -17.39
CA THR A 205 -11.69 -5.11 -18.29
C THR A 205 -13.05 -5.71 -18.62
N ALA A 206 -13.13 -7.04 -18.81
CA ALA A 206 -14.39 -7.74 -19.05
C ALA A 206 -15.33 -7.68 -17.83
N ILE A 207 -14.80 -7.66 -16.61
CA ILE A 207 -15.60 -7.61 -15.38
C ILE A 207 -15.98 -6.18 -14.99
N PHE A 208 -15.04 -5.23 -15.05
CA PHE A 208 -15.19 -3.88 -14.49
C PHE A 208 -15.29 -2.77 -15.54
N GLY A 209 -15.05 -3.07 -16.81
CA GLY A 209 -14.93 -2.08 -17.87
C GLY A 209 -13.56 -1.39 -17.89
N TRP A 210 -13.18 -0.91 -19.09
CA TRP A 210 -11.91 -0.21 -19.31
C TRP A 210 -11.74 1.05 -18.46
N PRO A 211 -12.76 1.92 -18.26
CA PRO A 211 -12.60 3.14 -17.45
C PRO A 211 -12.07 2.86 -16.04
N ALA A 212 -12.55 1.78 -15.40
CA ALA A 212 -12.15 1.43 -14.05
C ALA A 212 -10.74 0.82 -13.98
N VAL A 213 -10.35 0.01 -14.96
CA VAL A 213 -8.98 -0.52 -15.07
C VAL A 213 -7.99 0.61 -15.39
N ALA A 214 -8.38 1.54 -16.25
CA ALA A 214 -7.59 2.74 -16.57
C ALA A 214 -7.42 3.65 -15.34
N PHE A 215 -8.45 3.78 -14.49
CA PHE A 215 -8.35 4.49 -13.21
C PHE A 215 -7.26 3.89 -12.31
N TYR A 216 -7.23 2.56 -12.15
CA TYR A 216 -6.15 1.89 -11.40
C TYR A 216 -4.77 2.23 -11.96
N GLY A 217 -4.59 2.11 -13.29
CA GLY A 217 -3.30 2.36 -13.94
C GLY A 217 -2.83 3.82 -13.87
N ARG A 218 -3.76 4.79 -13.82
CA ARG A 218 -3.45 6.22 -13.82
C ARG A 218 -3.35 6.83 -12.42
N GLN A 219 -4.20 6.40 -11.48
CA GLN A 219 -4.27 7.04 -10.16
C GLN A 219 -3.71 6.17 -9.03
N VAL A 220 -4.02 4.87 -9.02
CA VAL A 220 -3.65 3.99 -7.90
C VAL A 220 -2.22 3.47 -8.03
N LEU A 221 -1.88 2.88 -9.18
CA LEU A 221 -0.59 2.23 -9.41
C LEU A 221 0.61 3.19 -9.27
N PRO A 222 0.62 4.39 -9.89
CA PRO A 222 1.76 5.29 -9.79
C PRO A 222 2.02 5.75 -8.34
N ARG A 223 0.95 6.03 -7.58
CA ARG A 223 1.05 6.43 -6.17
C ARG A 223 1.47 5.28 -5.26
N ALA A 224 0.93 4.08 -5.47
CA ALA A 224 1.34 2.89 -4.73
C ALA A 224 2.85 2.58 -4.90
N LEU A 225 3.38 2.78 -6.11
CA LEU A 225 4.81 2.67 -6.38
C LEU A 225 5.60 3.85 -5.82
N ALA A 226 5.00 5.04 -5.71
CA ALA A 226 5.65 6.27 -5.25
C ALA A 226 5.73 6.38 -3.71
N ASP A 227 4.61 6.26 -3.03
CA ASP A 227 4.47 6.80 -1.68
C ASP A 227 4.36 5.69 -0.61
N GLY A 228 4.21 4.44 -1.02
CA GLY A 228 3.92 3.32 -0.12
C GLY A 228 2.42 3.24 0.15
N LEU A 229 2.02 2.52 1.23
CA LEU A 229 0.60 2.16 1.49
C LEU A 229 0.17 2.38 2.94
N VAL A 230 1.13 2.44 3.84
CA VAL A 230 0.94 2.64 5.27
C VAL A 230 1.58 3.98 5.62
N ASN A 231 1.47 4.44 6.87
CA ASN A 231 2.17 5.61 7.38
C ASN A 231 3.60 5.73 6.77
N PRO A 232 3.82 6.71 5.87
CA PRO A 232 5.03 6.78 5.05
C PRO A 232 6.25 7.28 5.83
N TYR A 233 6.10 7.51 7.14
CA TYR A 233 7.15 7.94 8.05
C TYR A 233 7.42 6.93 9.17
N HIS A 234 6.70 5.79 9.20
CA HIS A 234 6.78 4.86 10.32
C HIS A 234 7.98 3.90 10.22
N PRO A 235 8.88 3.82 11.22
CA PRO A 235 10.12 3.05 11.15
C PRO A 235 9.95 1.52 11.09
N ASP A 236 8.80 0.98 11.50
CA ASP A 236 8.47 -0.45 11.28
C ASP A 236 8.27 -0.81 9.79
N ASN A 237 8.22 0.16 8.86
CA ASN A 237 8.13 -0.07 7.42
C ASN A 237 9.55 -0.04 6.79
N PRO A 238 10.22 -1.19 6.56
CA PRO A 238 11.61 -1.22 6.16
C PRO A 238 11.75 -1.07 4.65
N VAL A 239 11.45 0.13 4.16
CA VAL A 239 11.55 0.50 2.75
C VAL A 239 12.40 1.75 2.61
N ILE A 240 13.19 1.82 1.54
CA ILE A 240 14.12 2.93 1.27
C ILE A 240 13.39 4.28 1.28
N SER A 241 12.19 4.35 0.71
CA SER A 241 11.39 5.59 0.67
C SER A 241 11.01 6.11 2.06
N VAL A 242 10.67 5.24 3.02
CA VAL A 242 10.29 5.63 4.38
C VAL A 242 11.51 6.14 5.15
N VAL A 243 12.67 5.51 4.98
CA VAL A 243 13.94 6.01 5.57
C VAL A 243 14.23 7.42 5.07
N LEU A 244 14.20 7.61 3.75
CA LEU A 244 14.48 8.91 3.16
C LEU A 244 13.43 9.96 3.57
N ARG A 245 12.14 9.62 3.62
CA ARG A 245 11.09 10.53 4.11
C ARG A 245 11.32 10.94 5.56
N ARG A 246 11.61 9.98 6.44
CA ARG A 246 11.89 10.25 7.86
C ARG A 246 13.06 11.22 8.04
N LEU A 247 14.12 11.04 7.24
CA LEU A 247 15.32 11.85 7.31
C LEU A 247 15.18 13.23 6.65
N LEU A 248 14.46 13.32 5.54
CA LEU A 248 14.53 14.43 4.59
C LEU A 248 13.24 15.25 4.44
N TRP A 249 12.13 14.86 5.08
CA TRP A 249 10.83 15.42 4.76
C TRP A 249 10.01 15.72 6.02
N PHE A 250 9.69 16.99 6.24
CA PHE A 250 8.85 17.45 7.35
C PHE A 250 7.37 17.12 7.13
N ASP A 251 6.71 16.55 8.14
CA ASP A 251 5.24 16.47 8.22
C ASP A 251 4.85 16.77 9.69
N PRO A 252 4.04 17.79 9.99
CA PRO A 252 3.80 18.19 11.37
C PRO A 252 3.08 17.12 12.22
N ASP A 253 2.28 16.23 11.61
CA ASP A 253 1.57 15.18 12.36
C ASP A 253 2.42 13.91 12.46
N LEU A 254 3.13 13.52 11.39
CA LEU A 254 3.77 12.20 11.26
C LEU A 254 5.31 12.24 11.37
N ASN A 255 5.94 13.36 11.04
CA ASN A 255 7.38 13.54 11.06
C ASN A 255 7.81 14.99 11.36
N PRO A 256 7.53 15.52 12.58
CA PRO A 256 7.75 16.93 12.89
C PRO A 256 9.24 17.31 13.03
N HIS A 257 10.13 16.33 13.17
CA HIS A 257 11.56 16.56 13.41
C HIS A 257 12.42 15.70 12.47
N PRO A 258 12.41 15.94 11.15
CA PRO A 258 13.36 15.31 10.24
C PRO A 258 14.79 15.80 10.53
N VAL A 259 15.79 15.06 10.09
CA VAL A 259 17.21 15.48 10.20
C VAL A 259 17.47 16.72 9.33
N LEU A 260 16.87 16.76 8.15
CA LEU A 260 16.90 17.88 7.23
C LEU A 260 15.55 17.97 6.52
N ASN A 261 15.03 19.16 6.23
CA ASN A 261 13.88 19.30 5.35
C ASN A 261 14.33 19.62 3.92
N SER A 262 14.56 18.59 3.10
CA SER A 262 14.93 18.71 1.68
C SER A 262 14.19 17.70 0.80
N PRO A 263 12.97 18.01 0.36
CA PRO A 263 12.21 17.20 -0.60
C PRO A 263 12.96 16.99 -1.93
N GLN A 264 13.77 17.96 -2.38
CA GLN A 264 14.62 17.84 -3.56
C GLN A 264 15.61 16.66 -3.44
N THR A 265 16.30 16.58 -2.30
CA THR A 265 17.25 15.48 -2.02
C THR A 265 16.51 14.15 -1.96
N PHE A 266 15.31 14.11 -1.36
CA PHE A 266 14.48 12.92 -1.35
C PHE A 266 14.13 12.44 -2.78
N PHE A 267 13.63 13.35 -3.63
CA PHE A 267 13.22 13.01 -5.00
C PHE A 267 14.39 12.55 -5.86
N PHE A 268 15.63 12.97 -5.56
CA PHE A 268 16.83 12.47 -6.24
C PHE A 268 17.31 11.12 -5.67
N LEU A 269 17.51 11.02 -4.36
CA LEU A 269 18.11 9.83 -3.74
C LEU A 269 17.23 8.60 -3.87
N ARG A 270 15.91 8.75 -3.83
CA ARG A 270 14.99 7.63 -3.89
C ARG A 270 15.12 6.81 -5.19
N PRO A 271 14.88 7.37 -6.39
CA PRO A 271 15.07 6.64 -7.64
C PRO A 271 16.53 6.23 -7.84
N LEU A 272 17.51 7.05 -7.41
CA LEU A 272 18.92 6.72 -7.49
C LEU A 272 19.24 5.39 -6.79
N LEU A 273 18.86 5.24 -5.53
CA LEU A 273 19.14 4.04 -4.73
C LEU A 273 18.39 2.81 -5.27
N THR A 274 17.10 2.95 -5.55
CA THR A 274 16.27 1.86 -6.10
C THR A 274 16.82 1.36 -7.43
N LEU A 275 17.11 2.26 -8.37
CA LEU A 275 17.60 1.88 -9.69
C LEU A 275 19.05 1.38 -9.64
N ALA A 276 19.91 1.92 -8.77
CA ALA A 276 21.28 1.44 -8.60
C ALA A 276 21.32 -0.01 -8.11
N ILE A 277 20.50 -0.37 -7.12
CA ILE A 277 20.41 -1.76 -6.63
C ILE A 277 19.88 -2.70 -7.72
N LEU A 278 18.82 -2.31 -8.44
CA LEU A 278 18.28 -3.10 -9.54
C LEU A 278 19.28 -3.24 -10.70
N ALA A 279 20.01 -2.18 -11.04
CA ALA A 279 21.05 -2.20 -12.06
C ALA A 279 22.20 -3.13 -11.65
N ALA A 280 22.68 -3.04 -10.41
CA ALA A 280 23.71 -3.92 -9.88
C ALA A 280 23.28 -5.40 -9.92
N ALA A 281 22.05 -5.70 -9.48
CA ALA A 281 21.50 -7.04 -9.54
C ALA A 281 21.38 -7.55 -10.99
N THR A 282 20.89 -6.71 -11.91
CA THR A 282 20.72 -7.05 -13.33
C THR A 282 22.07 -7.30 -14.01
N LEU A 283 23.05 -6.44 -13.77
CA LEU A 283 24.43 -6.59 -14.27
C LEU A 283 25.10 -7.83 -13.70
N GLY A 284 24.86 -8.15 -12.42
CA GLY A 284 25.30 -9.39 -11.80
C GLY A 284 24.72 -10.62 -12.51
N VAL A 285 23.43 -10.62 -12.82
CA VAL A 285 22.78 -11.71 -13.56
C VAL A 285 23.32 -11.84 -15.00
N ALA A 286 23.58 -10.71 -15.67
CA ALA A 286 24.02 -10.66 -17.07
C ALA A 286 25.50 -11.06 -17.25
N ASN A 287 26.38 -10.63 -16.33
CA ASN A 287 27.83 -10.75 -16.51
C ASN A 287 28.47 -11.86 -15.66
N SER A 288 27.74 -12.48 -14.74
CA SER A 288 28.31 -13.54 -13.94
C SER A 288 28.13 -14.92 -14.57
N ASN A 289 29.20 -15.73 -14.52
CA ASN A 289 29.15 -17.17 -14.76
C ASN A 289 28.52 -17.94 -13.59
N LEU A 290 27.66 -17.29 -12.79
CA LEU A 290 27.01 -17.96 -11.67
C LEU A 290 25.97 -18.97 -12.17
N PRO A 291 25.81 -20.09 -11.45
CA PRO A 291 24.69 -21.00 -11.67
C PRO A 291 23.35 -20.24 -11.59
N PRO A 292 22.35 -20.61 -12.42
CA PRO A 292 21.03 -19.98 -12.42
C PRO A 292 20.40 -19.82 -11.04
N ARG A 293 20.62 -20.78 -10.12
CA ARG A 293 20.13 -20.71 -8.74
C ARG A 293 20.61 -19.46 -7.99
N ARG A 294 21.90 -19.15 -8.08
CA ARG A 294 22.51 -18.05 -7.31
C ARG A 294 22.12 -16.72 -7.92
N SER A 295 22.13 -16.62 -9.27
CA SER A 295 21.63 -15.43 -9.96
C SER A 295 20.17 -15.15 -9.59
N PHE A 296 19.31 -16.17 -9.59
CA PHE A 296 17.91 -16.02 -9.20
C PHE A 296 17.76 -15.62 -7.73
N GLY A 297 18.50 -16.29 -6.82
CA GLY A 297 18.49 -16.01 -5.39
C GLY A 297 18.88 -14.56 -5.06
N TRP A 298 20.03 -14.10 -5.56
CA TRP A 298 20.49 -12.72 -5.33
C TRP A 298 19.59 -11.68 -5.97
N PHE A 299 19.09 -11.94 -7.18
CA PHE A 299 18.15 -11.04 -7.84
C PHE A 299 16.85 -10.92 -7.03
N THR A 300 16.34 -12.03 -6.51
CA THR A 300 15.14 -12.04 -5.66
C THR A 300 15.37 -11.28 -4.35
N ILE A 301 16.53 -11.40 -3.70
CA ILE A 301 16.87 -10.59 -2.53
C ILE A 301 16.88 -9.10 -2.88
N ALA A 302 17.45 -8.72 -4.03
CA ALA A 302 17.47 -7.33 -4.50
C ALA A 302 16.05 -6.75 -4.63
N ILE A 303 15.08 -7.53 -5.14
CA ILE A 303 13.67 -7.14 -5.24
C ILE A 303 13.11 -6.76 -3.86
N PHE A 304 13.44 -7.50 -2.80
CA PHE A 304 12.97 -7.18 -1.45
C PHE A 304 13.65 -5.97 -0.84
N VAL A 305 14.92 -5.69 -1.18
CA VAL A 305 15.61 -4.46 -0.74
C VAL A 305 14.93 -3.23 -1.33
N VAL A 306 14.54 -3.27 -2.60
CA VAL A 306 13.96 -2.11 -3.31
C VAL A 306 12.44 -2.04 -3.28
N SER A 307 11.78 -3.02 -2.67
CA SER A 307 10.32 -3.10 -2.68
C SER A 307 9.70 -1.87 -1.98
N PRO A 308 8.65 -1.25 -2.56
CA PRO A 308 7.94 -0.13 -1.94
C PRO A 308 7.02 -0.57 -0.78
N ASN A 309 6.86 -1.88 -0.54
CA ASN A 309 6.08 -2.42 0.58
C ASN A 309 6.73 -3.69 1.14
N THR A 310 7.01 -3.73 2.45
CA THR A 310 7.68 -4.84 3.14
C THR A 310 7.11 -5.09 4.54
N GLY A 311 5.81 -5.41 4.64
CA GLY A 311 5.24 -5.95 5.88
C GLY A 311 5.89 -7.27 6.30
N SER A 312 5.89 -7.61 7.60
CA SER A 312 6.59 -8.81 8.11
C SER A 312 6.16 -10.12 7.44
N TYR A 313 4.90 -10.24 6.98
CA TYR A 313 4.40 -11.40 6.25
C TYR A 313 5.02 -11.57 4.85
N VAL A 314 5.54 -10.49 4.24
CA VAL A 314 6.16 -10.49 2.89
C VAL A 314 7.41 -11.36 2.88
N PHE A 315 8.15 -11.35 3.99
CA PHE A 315 9.41 -12.06 4.11
C PHE A 315 9.27 -13.58 4.02
N MET A 316 8.06 -14.14 4.07
CA MET A 316 7.80 -15.53 3.69
C MET A 316 8.40 -15.89 2.31
N LEU A 317 8.44 -14.92 1.38
CA LEU A 317 9.02 -15.10 0.06
C LEU A 317 10.54 -15.24 0.05
N LEU A 318 11.25 -14.84 1.13
CA LEU A 318 12.69 -15.03 1.27
C LEU A 318 13.08 -16.50 1.46
N LEU A 319 12.13 -17.39 1.77
CA LEU A 319 12.37 -18.83 1.82
C LEU A 319 13.03 -19.36 0.54
N LEU A 320 12.52 -18.94 -0.63
CA LEU A 320 13.05 -19.36 -1.92
C LEU A 320 14.52 -18.94 -2.12
N PRO A 321 14.87 -17.65 -2.17
CA PRO A 321 16.25 -17.25 -2.43
C PRO A 321 17.21 -17.74 -1.36
N ILE A 322 16.80 -17.82 -0.10
CA ILE A 322 17.69 -18.29 0.96
C ILE A 322 17.99 -19.78 0.78
N ALA A 323 16.99 -20.61 0.49
CA ALA A 323 17.24 -22.02 0.20
C ALA A 323 18.12 -22.23 -1.05
N LEU A 324 17.93 -21.42 -2.11
CA LEU A 324 18.78 -21.47 -3.30
C LEU A 324 20.24 -21.09 -3.01
N LEU A 325 20.48 -20.17 -2.08
CA LEU A 325 21.82 -19.73 -1.70
C LEU A 325 22.46 -20.65 -0.65
N PHE A 326 21.65 -21.32 0.17
CA PHE A 326 22.10 -22.18 1.27
C PHE A 326 22.89 -23.41 0.79
N GLU A 327 22.54 -23.99 -0.36
CA GLU A 327 23.11 -25.25 -0.88
C GLU A 327 24.63 -25.21 -1.04
N ASP A 328 25.18 -24.08 -1.47
CA ASP A 328 26.61 -23.93 -1.76
C ASP A 328 27.29 -22.90 -0.82
N ALA A 329 26.64 -22.52 0.28
CA ALA A 329 27.12 -21.48 1.19
C ALA A 329 28.14 -22.03 2.18
N LYS A 330 29.16 -21.22 2.52
CA LYS A 330 30.11 -21.53 3.61
C LYS A 330 29.34 -21.61 4.95
N PRO A 331 29.81 -22.36 5.97
CA PRO A 331 29.08 -22.51 7.23
C PRO A 331 28.66 -21.19 7.90
N TRP A 332 29.55 -20.20 7.92
CA TRP A 332 29.22 -18.87 8.47
C TRP A 332 28.16 -18.14 7.62
N GLN A 333 28.15 -18.32 6.30
CA GLN A 333 27.14 -17.74 5.39
C GLN A 333 25.79 -18.41 5.61
N GLN A 334 25.76 -19.73 5.84
CA GLN A 334 24.53 -20.45 6.17
C GLN A 334 23.91 -19.91 7.47
N VAL A 335 24.72 -19.74 8.52
CA VAL A 335 24.27 -19.12 9.79
C VAL A 335 23.78 -17.69 9.53
N ALA A 336 24.55 -16.88 8.82
CA ALA A 336 24.18 -15.49 8.52
C ALA A 336 22.86 -15.39 7.72
N LEU A 337 22.64 -16.26 6.74
CA LEU A 337 21.42 -16.34 5.95
C LEU A 337 20.20 -16.67 6.84
N ILE A 338 20.31 -17.72 7.67
CA ILE A 338 19.23 -18.16 8.57
C ILE A 338 18.93 -17.10 9.63
N CYS A 339 19.95 -16.54 10.29
CA CYS A 339 19.78 -15.52 11.31
C CYS A 339 19.17 -14.24 10.72
N SER A 340 19.66 -13.77 9.57
CA SER A 340 19.10 -12.58 8.91
C SER A 340 17.65 -12.80 8.50
N TYR A 341 17.31 -14.01 8.03
CA TYR A 341 15.92 -14.35 7.72
C TYR A 341 15.03 -14.32 8.95
N ALA A 342 15.44 -15.01 10.03
CA ALA A 342 14.67 -15.03 11.26
C ALA A 342 14.47 -13.62 11.82
N LEU A 343 15.53 -12.82 11.88
CA LEU A 343 15.50 -11.47 12.41
C LEU A 343 14.62 -10.52 11.57
N VAL A 344 14.63 -10.64 10.23
CA VAL A 344 13.79 -9.76 9.40
C VAL A 344 12.28 -10.05 9.58
N THR A 345 11.93 -11.28 9.98
CA THR A 345 10.52 -11.67 10.19
C THR A 345 9.91 -11.16 11.51
N VAL A 346 10.74 -10.94 12.54
CA VAL A 346 10.28 -10.48 13.87
C VAL A 346 10.12 -8.96 13.93
N ARG A 347 9.48 -8.44 14.98
CA ARG A 347 9.42 -6.99 15.24
C ARG A 347 10.72 -6.56 15.93
N LEU A 348 11.40 -5.55 15.38
CA LEU A 348 12.72 -5.07 15.88
C LEU A 348 12.68 -3.59 16.34
N TYR A 349 11.52 -2.96 16.36
CA TYR A 349 11.30 -1.59 16.86
C TYR A 349 11.31 -1.55 18.40
N PRO A 350 11.81 -0.48 19.09
CA PRO A 350 12.13 0.87 18.60
C PRO A 350 13.60 1.18 18.29
N LEU A 351 14.35 0.29 17.62
CA LEU A 351 15.70 0.62 17.16
C LEU A 351 15.63 1.66 16.02
N TRP A 352 16.24 2.84 16.22
CA TRP A 352 16.26 3.97 15.26
C TRP A 352 16.90 3.65 13.89
N LEU A 353 17.60 2.51 13.76
CA LEU A 353 18.43 2.17 12.59
C LEU A 353 17.70 1.40 11.48
N PHE A 354 16.37 1.40 11.41
CA PHE A 354 15.61 0.60 10.42
C PHE A 354 16.18 -0.83 10.27
N PRO A 355 16.29 -1.59 11.37
CA PRO A 355 17.15 -2.78 11.46
C PRO A 355 16.84 -3.84 10.39
N LYS A 356 15.57 -3.98 10.00
CA LYS A 356 15.16 -4.89 8.92
C LYS A 356 15.74 -4.50 7.57
N LEU A 357 15.75 -3.21 7.24
CA LEU A 357 16.34 -2.73 5.99
C LEU A 357 17.87 -2.92 6.03
N CYS A 358 18.52 -2.64 7.16
CA CYS A 358 19.93 -2.94 7.37
C CYS A 358 20.25 -4.44 7.18
N LEU A 359 19.40 -5.35 7.67
CA LEU A 359 19.55 -6.79 7.45
C LEU A 359 19.39 -7.17 5.97
N LEU A 360 18.44 -6.57 5.25
CA LEU A 360 18.28 -6.78 3.80
C LEU A 360 19.49 -6.26 3.01
N PHE A 361 20.03 -5.10 3.38
CA PHE A 361 21.28 -4.59 2.81
C PHE A 361 22.47 -5.47 3.16
N PHE A 362 22.57 -5.98 4.38
CA PHE A 362 23.60 -6.93 4.77
C PHE A 362 23.53 -8.21 3.92
N LEU A 363 22.33 -8.78 3.77
CA LEU A 363 22.10 -9.92 2.88
C LEU A 363 22.56 -9.61 1.45
N PHE A 364 22.11 -8.49 0.87
CA PHE A 364 22.40 -8.16 -0.52
C PHE A 364 23.87 -7.78 -0.74
N VAL A 365 24.40 -6.80 0.01
CA VAL A 365 25.72 -6.20 -0.21
C VAL A 365 26.83 -7.05 0.35
N VAL A 366 26.73 -7.49 1.61
CA VAL A 366 27.83 -8.17 2.31
C VAL A 366 27.91 -9.63 1.88
N LEU A 367 26.80 -10.38 1.98
CA LEU A 367 26.81 -11.80 1.56
C LEU A 367 26.90 -11.96 0.04
N GLY A 368 26.44 -10.96 -0.72
CA GLY A 368 26.59 -10.90 -2.18
C GLY A 368 27.91 -10.30 -2.66
N LEU A 369 28.82 -9.83 -1.78
CA LEU A 369 30.01 -9.07 -2.18
C LEU A 369 30.92 -9.82 -3.18
N GLU A 370 31.16 -11.11 -2.91
CA GLU A 370 31.93 -11.99 -3.81
C GLU A 370 31.31 -12.07 -5.22
N HIS A 371 30.00 -11.88 -5.33
CA HIS A 371 29.27 -11.86 -6.60
C HIS A 371 29.41 -10.51 -7.31
N TRP A 372 29.19 -9.40 -6.61
CA TRP A 372 29.19 -8.06 -7.20
C TRP A 372 30.57 -7.63 -7.70
N ARG A 373 31.64 -8.08 -7.04
CA ARG A 373 33.04 -7.85 -7.46
C ARG A 373 33.39 -8.41 -8.84
N LYS A 374 32.60 -9.36 -9.37
CA LYS A 374 32.82 -9.95 -10.69
C LYS A 374 32.24 -9.13 -11.84
N ILE A 375 31.47 -8.08 -11.55
CA ILE A 375 30.88 -7.22 -12.58
C ILE A 375 31.98 -6.32 -13.16
N ASN A 376 32.05 -6.24 -14.48
CA ASN A 376 33.02 -5.37 -15.15
C ASN A 376 32.74 -3.88 -14.79
N PRO A 377 33.74 -3.13 -14.27
CA PRO A 377 33.58 -1.73 -13.87
C PRO A 377 33.00 -0.82 -14.95
N ARG A 378 33.29 -1.05 -16.24
CA ARG A 378 32.76 -0.23 -17.34
C ARG A 378 31.24 -0.19 -17.36
N TRP A 379 30.61 -1.34 -17.08
CA TRP A 379 29.16 -1.45 -17.06
C TRP A 379 28.55 -0.86 -15.79
N ILE A 380 29.30 -0.88 -14.68
CA ILE A 380 28.91 -0.19 -13.44
C ILE A 380 28.88 1.32 -13.69
N TYR A 381 29.93 1.89 -14.29
CA TYR A 381 29.98 3.33 -14.59
C TYR A 381 28.90 3.76 -15.59
N ALA A 382 28.69 2.98 -16.66
CA ALA A 382 27.63 3.25 -17.63
C ALA A 382 26.23 3.21 -16.98
N ALA A 383 25.96 2.20 -16.16
CA ALA A 383 24.69 2.10 -15.44
C ALA A 383 24.53 3.24 -14.42
N ALA A 384 25.59 3.59 -13.69
CA ALA A 384 25.57 4.70 -12.74
C ALA A 384 25.25 6.04 -13.43
N ALA A 385 25.86 6.33 -14.58
CA ALA A 385 25.58 7.53 -15.35
C ALA A 385 24.10 7.60 -15.79
N ILE A 386 23.55 6.51 -16.32
CA ILE A 386 22.13 6.43 -16.71
C ILE A 386 21.23 6.64 -15.49
N VAL A 387 21.52 5.95 -14.39
CA VAL A 387 20.72 6.02 -13.16
C VAL A 387 20.74 7.44 -12.56
N ILE A 388 21.90 8.12 -12.57
CA ILE A 388 22.00 9.53 -12.13
C ILE A 388 21.16 10.44 -13.03
N VAL A 389 21.26 10.30 -14.36
CA VAL A 389 20.46 11.11 -15.30
C VAL A 389 18.97 10.91 -15.06
N VAL A 390 18.51 9.65 -14.95
CA VAL A 390 17.10 9.34 -14.67
C VAL A 390 16.67 9.91 -13.33
N ALA A 391 17.50 9.79 -12.28
CA ALA A 391 17.20 10.34 -10.96
C ALA A 391 17.10 11.88 -10.97
N VAL A 392 17.97 12.57 -11.72
CA VAL A 392 17.89 14.04 -11.88
C VAL A 392 16.62 14.45 -12.63
N LEU A 393 16.26 13.73 -13.69
CA LEU A 393 15.04 14.03 -14.46
C LEU A 393 13.78 13.78 -13.63
N ASP A 394 13.69 12.66 -12.91
CA ASP A 394 12.57 12.37 -12.00
C ASP A 394 12.50 13.40 -10.88
N ALA A 395 13.63 13.77 -10.28
CA ALA A 395 13.68 14.80 -9.24
C ALA A 395 13.17 16.16 -9.72
N ARG A 396 13.60 16.59 -10.91
CA ARG A 396 13.11 17.84 -11.54
C ARG A 396 11.61 17.78 -11.82
N GLN A 397 11.12 16.67 -12.35
CA GLN A 397 9.69 16.49 -12.63
C GLN A 397 8.86 16.53 -11.34
N ARG A 398 9.27 15.81 -10.30
CA ARG A 398 8.56 15.78 -9.02
C ARG A 398 8.61 17.12 -8.31
N MET A 399 9.73 17.85 -8.37
CA MET A 399 9.83 19.20 -7.80
C MET A 399 8.83 20.18 -8.43
N ARG A 400 8.61 20.09 -9.75
CA ARG A 400 7.57 20.92 -10.41
C ARG A 400 6.16 20.61 -9.94
N SER A 401 5.88 19.35 -9.58
CA SER A 401 4.60 18.97 -8.97
C SER A 401 4.52 19.46 -7.53
N TYR A 402 5.57 19.24 -6.74
CA TYR A 402 5.66 19.61 -5.33
C TYR A 402 5.39 21.10 -5.10
N LEU A 403 5.94 21.97 -5.94
CA LEU A 403 5.71 23.42 -5.87
C LEU A 403 4.25 23.85 -6.08
N LYS A 404 3.39 22.96 -6.59
CA LYS A 404 1.95 23.20 -6.77
C LYS A 404 1.10 22.57 -5.67
N GLU A 405 1.70 21.80 -4.76
CA GLU A 405 0.98 21.09 -3.71
C GLU A 405 0.48 22.08 -2.63
N PRO A 406 -0.68 21.80 -2.01
CA PRO A 406 -1.28 22.62 -0.95
C PRO A 406 -0.34 23.07 0.14
N SER A 407 0.59 22.22 0.59
CA SER A 407 1.49 22.56 1.69
C SER A 407 2.46 23.71 1.40
N GLN A 408 2.63 24.06 0.12
CA GLN A 408 3.45 25.18 -0.29
C GLN A 408 2.68 26.52 -0.27
N HIS A 409 1.35 26.46 -0.29
CA HIS A 409 0.48 27.63 -0.49
C HIS A 409 -0.49 27.85 0.67
N PHE A 410 -0.79 26.82 1.44
CA PHE A 410 -1.87 26.79 2.43
C PHE A 410 -1.39 26.24 3.76
N SER A 411 -2.02 26.71 4.85
CA SER A 411 -1.69 26.26 6.20
C SER A 411 -2.42 24.97 6.55
N ARG A 412 -1.74 24.09 7.31
CA ARG A 412 -2.42 22.97 7.98
C ARG A 412 -3.23 23.46 9.17
N ILE A 413 -4.36 22.81 9.40
CA ILE A 413 -5.19 23.02 10.60
C ILE A 413 -5.46 21.69 11.29
N ALA A 414 -5.92 21.72 12.54
CA ALA A 414 -6.21 20.52 13.33
C ALA A 414 -5.04 19.51 13.34
N VAL A 415 -3.82 20.03 13.55
CA VAL A 415 -2.59 19.22 13.61
C VAL A 415 -2.54 18.46 14.92
N GLU A 416 -2.38 17.14 14.85
CA GLU A 416 -2.24 16.25 16.00
C GLU A 416 -1.16 15.20 15.72
N GLN A 417 -0.22 15.03 16.66
CA GLN A 417 0.84 14.03 16.50
C GLN A 417 0.27 12.62 16.35
N GLY A 418 0.67 11.93 15.28
CA GLY A 418 0.24 10.57 14.96
C GLY A 418 -1.09 10.47 14.20
N GLN A 419 -1.74 11.60 13.88
CA GLN A 419 -2.99 11.60 13.10
C GLN A 419 -2.74 11.13 11.67
N LEU A 420 -3.22 9.93 11.35
CA LEU A 420 -3.01 9.30 10.04
C LEU A 420 -3.89 9.91 8.93
N SER A 421 -5.12 10.29 9.27
CA SER A 421 -6.09 10.80 8.30
C SER A 421 -7.09 11.73 8.96
N ALA A 422 -7.38 12.84 8.28
CA ALA A 422 -8.47 13.77 8.61
C ALA A 422 -9.15 14.24 7.31
N ALA A 423 -10.48 14.11 7.24
CA ALA A 423 -11.27 14.41 6.05
C ALA A 423 -12.69 14.88 6.41
N PHE A 424 -13.44 15.33 5.41
CA PHE A 424 -14.83 15.78 5.55
C PHE A 424 -15.01 16.84 6.65
N PRO A 425 -14.38 18.03 6.52
CA PRO A 425 -14.58 19.11 7.47
C PRO A 425 -16.02 19.64 7.42
N ALA A 426 -16.63 19.78 8.59
CA ALA A 426 -17.92 20.43 8.83
C ALA A 426 -17.69 21.62 9.77
N ILE A 427 -17.82 22.84 9.23
CA ILE A 427 -17.47 24.09 9.92
C ILE A 427 -18.72 24.67 10.59
N SER A 428 -18.73 24.74 11.93
CA SER A 428 -19.78 25.37 12.74
C SER A 428 -19.23 26.58 13.51
N ARG A 429 -20.09 27.34 14.21
CA ARG A 429 -19.62 28.38 15.14
C ARG A 429 -18.91 27.81 16.36
N SER A 430 -19.20 26.55 16.71
CA SER A 430 -18.58 25.84 17.82
C SER A 430 -17.23 25.20 17.47
N GLY A 431 -16.80 25.25 16.21
CA GLY A 431 -15.50 24.75 15.76
C GLY A 431 -15.58 23.95 14.46
N VAL A 432 -14.55 23.16 14.19
CA VAL A 432 -14.48 22.30 13.00
C VAL A 432 -14.63 20.85 13.40
N PHE A 433 -15.69 20.19 12.93
CA PHE A 433 -15.88 18.75 13.06
C PHE A 433 -15.31 18.04 11.84
N PHE A 434 -14.66 16.90 12.01
CA PHE A 434 -14.10 16.16 10.87
C PHE A 434 -13.98 14.67 11.16
N GLN A 435 -14.04 13.87 10.10
CA GLN A 435 -13.79 12.43 10.17
C GLN A 435 -12.29 12.19 10.31
N ALA A 436 -11.90 11.34 11.26
CA ALA A 436 -10.50 10.93 11.42
C ALA A 436 -10.38 9.41 11.63
N MET A 437 -9.18 8.87 11.38
CA MET A 437 -8.86 7.50 11.78
C MET A 437 -8.50 7.46 13.26
N GLY A 438 -9.37 6.89 14.08
CA GLY A 438 -9.07 6.54 15.46
C GLY A 438 -8.24 5.25 15.56
N ARG A 439 -8.14 4.71 16.78
CA ARG A 439 -7.33 3.51 17.03
C ARG A 439 -7.77 2.29 16.24
N ASP A 440 -9.08 2.01 16.21
CA ASP A 440 -9.66 0.80 15.57
C ASP A 440 -10.87 1.10 14.66
N ARG A 441 -11.32 2.35 14.60
CA ARG A 441 -12.50 2.80 13.85
C ARG A 441 -12.32 4.24 13.36
N TYR A 442 -13.12 4.66 12.39
CA TYR A 442 -13.28 6.07 12.08
C TYR A 442 -14.12 6.74 13.17
N VAL A 443 -13.66 7.90 13.60
CA VAL A 443 -14.22 8.69 14.69
C VAL A 443 -14.51 10.10 14.18
N LEU A 444 -15.37 10.80 14.92
CA LEU A 444 -15.55 12.22 14.74
C LEU A 444 -14.55 12.95 15.64
N ARG A 445 -13.85 13.94 15.10
CA ARG A 445 -12.96 14.83 15.85
C ARG A 445 -13.55 16.24 15.83
N TRP A 446 -13.38 16.96 16.93
CA TRP A 446 -13.85 18.33 17.08
C TRP A 446 -12.67 19.24 17.41
N PHE A 447 -12.30 20.11 16.48
CA PHE A 447 -11.27 21.12 16.65
C PHE A 447 -11.91 22.44 17.10
N HIS A 448 -11.64 22.84 18.34
CA HIS A 448 -12.09 24.09 18.95
C HIS A 448 -11.08 24.55 20.00
N ASP A 449 -10.97 25.86 20.24
CA ASP A 449 -10.06 26.43 21.25
C ASP A 449 -8.61 25.93 21.16
N GLN A 450 -8.12 25.70 19.93
CA GLN A 450 -6.79 25.11 19.63
C GLN A 450 -6.58 23.70 20.23
N LYS A 451 -7.66 22.98 20.52
CA LYS A 451 -7.68 21.61 21.03
C LYS A 451 -8.49 20.71 20.09
N ILE A 452 -8.19 19.43 20.14
CA ILE A 452 -8.90 18.39 19.39
C ILE A 452 -9.53 17.43 20.39
N GLU A 453 -10.86 17.35 20.40
CA GLU A 453 -11.63 16.37 21.17
C GLU A 453 -12.01 15.19 20.27
N GLU A 454 -11.89 13.95 20.77
CA GLU A 454 -12.35 12.74 20.07
C GLU A 454 -13.75 12.35 20.55
N LEU A 455 -14.69 12.30 19.60
CA LEU A 455 -16.05 11.81 19.79
C LEU A 455 -16.14 10.40 19.21
N SER A 456 -16.13 9.42 20.12
CA SER A 456 -16.15 8.00 19.79
C SER A 456 -17.57 7.42 19.93
N PHE A 457 -17.96 6.61 18.95
CA PHE A 457 -19.28 5.97 18.88
C PHE A 457 -19.14 4.46 18.69
N ASP A 458 -20.21 3.72 18.96
CA ASP A 458 -20.23 2.27 18.70
C ASP A 458 -20.48 1.94 17.23
N GLY A 459 -19.45 2.22 16.41
CA GLY A 459 -19.46 2.04 14.97
C GLY A 459 -18.44 2.94 14.29
N GLN A 460 -18.51 3.00 12.97
CA GLN A 460 -17.69 3.90 12.15
C GLN A 460 -18.46 5.22 11.98
N ALA A 461 -17.93 6.33 12.51
CA ALA A 461 -18.51 7.66 12.31
C ALA A 461 -17.93 8.30 11.04
N LEU A 462 -18.76 8.46 10.02
CA LEU A 462 -18.37 8.82 8.66
C LEU A 462 -19.10 10.08 8.18
N HIS A 463 -18.46 10.82 7.27
CA HIS A 463 -19.04 11.93 6.51
C HIS A 463 -19.81 12.97 7.36
N PRO A 464 -19.17 13.62 8.36
CA PRO A 464 -19.85 14.68 9.09
C PRO A 464 -20.20 15.86 8.18
N PHE A 465 -21.37 16.45 8.41
CA PHE A 465 -21.86 17.65 7.72
C PHE A 465 -22.79 18.46 8.62
N LEU A 466 -23.10 19.68 8.19
CA LEU A 466 -24.00 20.61 8.90
C LEU A 466 -25.11 21.07 7.96
N ASN A 467 -26.31 21.24 8.52
CA ASN A 467 -27.42 21.94 7.87
C ASN A 467 -27.46 23.42 8.25
N ASP A 468 -27.02 23.73 9.47
CA ASP A 468 -27.00 25.07 10.07
C ASP A 468 -25.68 25.24 10.85
N PRO A 469 -24.93 26.34 10.67
CA PRO A 469 -23.72 26.65 11.46
C PRO A 469 -23.89 26.64 12.98
N ASP A 470 -25.10 26.88 13.48
CA ASP A 470 -25.45 26.90 14.90
C ASP A 470 -26.14 25.59 15.37
N GLY A 471 -26.40 24.68 14.44
CA GLY A 471 -27.11 23.42 14.69
C GLY A 471 -26.21 22.24 15.07
N PRO A 472 -26.82 21.05 15.26
CA PRO A 472 -26.07 19.83 15.52
C PRO A 472 -25.31 19.36 14.28
N VAL A 473 -24.16 18.73 14.49
CA VAL A 473 -23.40 18.07 13.42
C VAL A 473 -24.02 16.71 13.11
N TRP A 474 -24.32 16.51 11.83
CA TRP A 474 -24.86 15.26 11.31
C TRP A 474 -23.74 14.36 10.84
N PHE A 475 -23.83 13.07 11.07
CA PHE A 475 -22.87 12.10 10.56
C PHE A 475 -23.52 10.73 10.35
N GLU A 476 -22.93 9.93 9.49
CA GLU A 476 -23.32 8.54 9.31
C GLU A 476 -22.63 7.68 10.36
N LEU A 477 -23.40 6.88 11.09
CA LEU A 477 -22.87 5.81 11.93
C LEU A 477 -23.09 4.46 11.24
N SER A 478 -22.01 3.84 10.76
CA SER A 478 -22.03 2.51 10.16
C SER A 478 -21.64 1.46 11.21
N SER A 479 -22.60 0.64 11.62
CA SER A 479 -22.43 -0.39 12.66
C SER A 479 -23.34 -1.60 12.39
N HIS A 480 -22.84 -2.80 12.73
CA HIS A 480 -23.61 -4.04 12.68
C HIS A 480 -24.36 -4.31 11.35
N GLY A 481 -23.72 -4.03 10.22
CA GLY A 481 -24.30 -4.26 8.89
C GLY A 481 -25.32 -3.23 8.45
N THR A 482 -25.46 -2.11 9.18
CA THR A 482 -26.39 -1.02 8.87
C THR A 482 -25.69 0.33 8.95
N SER A 483 -26.26 1.32 8.26
CA SER A 483 -25.83 2.71 8.39
C SER A 483 -27.03 3.55 8.84
N THR A 484 -26.83 4.35 9.88
CA THR A 484 -27.85 5.25 10.44
C THR A 484 -27.34 6.67 10.53
N MET A 485 -28.20 7.64 10.22
CA MET A 485 -27.87 9.04 10.44
C MET A 485 -27.99 9.39 11.92
N MET A 486 -26.97 10.04 12.44
CA MET A 486 -26.87 10.52 13.81
C MET A 486 -26.64 12.03 13.80
N GLN A 487 -27.09 12.69 14.87
CA GLN A 487 -26.81 14.10 15.11
C GLN A 487 -26.16 14.27 16.49
N PHE A 488 -25.09 15.04 16.56
CA PHE A 488 -24.40 15.43 17.80
C PHE A 488 -24.58 16.93 18.02
N ASP A 489 -25.17 17.30 19.16
CA ASP A 489 -25.33 18.69 19.55
C ASP A 489 -24.10 19.14 20.37
N PRO A 490 -23.30 20.11 19.88
CA PRO A 490 -22.11 20.57 20.58
C PRO A 490 -22.39 21.36 21.86
N ILE A 491 -23.60 21.92 22.02
CA ILE A 491 -24.00 22.69 23.21
C ILE A 491 -24.44 21.75 24.31
N THR A 492 -25.39 20.85 24.02
CA THR A 492 -25.88 19.90 25.04
C THR A 492 -24.98 18.67 25.21
N ARG A 493 -24.02 18.45 24.30
CA ARG A 493 -23.16 17.27 24.21
C ARG A 493 -23.95 15.96 24.11
N THR A 494 -25.16 16.02 23.55
CA THR A 494 -26.03 14.86 23.38
C THR A 494 -25.98 14.33 21.95
N THR A 495 -26.08 13.01 21.81
CA THR A 495 -26.19 12.36 20.50
C THR A 495 -27.56 11.74 20.37
N THR A 496 -28.25 12.04 19.27
CA THR A 496 -29.58 11.45 18.98
C THR A 496 -29.62 10.87 17.57
N ARG A 497 -30.52 9.91 17.36
CA ARG A 497 -30.73 9.32 16.04
C ARG A 497 -31.52 10.31 15.18
N GLY A 498 -31.00 10.60 13.99
CA GLY A 498 -31.69 11.41 13.00
C GLY A 498 -32.78 10.63 12.26
N LEU A 499 -33.79 11.34 11.74
CA LEU A 499 -34.70 10.75 10.75
C LEU A 499 -33.88 10.33 9.51
N PRO A 500 -34.27 9.25 8.80
CA PRO A 500 -33.59 8.82 7.59
C PRO A 500 -33.78 9.87 6.50
N GLN A 501 -32.90 10.86 6.44
CA GLN A 501 -32.66 11.60 5.21
C GLN A 501 -31.94 10.67 4.26
N THR A 502 -32.33 10.67 2.99
CA THR A 502 -31.59 9.99 1.94
C THR A 502 -30.14 10.38 2.10
N VAL A 503 -29.25 9.41 2.34
CA VAL A 503 -27.81 9.62 2.26
C VAL A 503 -27.56 9.98 0.80
N MET A 504 -27.70 11.26 0.47
CA MET A 504 -27.24 11.78 -0.80
C MET A 504 -25.77 11.38 -0.84
N PRO A 505 -25.30 10.68 -1.89
CA PRO A 505 -23.87 10.62 -2.11
C PRO A 505 -23.42 12.08 -2.08
N ALA A 506 -22.62 12.44 -1.09
CA ALA A 506 -22.24 13.82 -0.88
C ALA A 506 -21.61 14.25 -2.20
N SER A 507 -22.32 15.04 -3.01
CA SER A 507 -21.68 15.72 -4.11
C SER A 507 -20.58 16.52 -3.46
N ASP A 508 -19.33 16.36 -3.88
CA ASP A 508 -18.24 17.19 -3.36
C ASP A 508 -18.44 18.68 -3.67
N LEU A 509 -19.52 19.03 -4.39
CA LEU A 509 -20.04 20.39 -4.54
C LEU A 509 -20.51 20.95 -3.19
N ARG A 510 -19.99 22.13 -2.84
CA ARG A 510 -20.41 22.95 -1.71
C ARG A 510 -20.57 24.39 -2.15
N VAL A 511 -21.71 25.00 -1.85
CA VAL A 511 -21.96 26.43 -2.08
C VAL A 511 -21.48 27.22 -0.88
N SER A 512 -20.84 28.38 -1.11
CA SER A 512 -20.41 29.27 -0.04
C SER A 512 -21.61 29.85 0.71
N PRO A 513 -21.49 30.16 2.01
CA PRO A 513 -22.58 30.76 2.79
C PRO A 513 -23.20 32.01 2.17
N ASN A 514 -22.39 32.84 1.49
CA ASN A 514 -22.86 34.03 0.79
C ASN A 514 -23.51 33.75 -0.59
N GLY A 515 -23.57 32.49 -1.04
CA GLY A 515 -24.19 32.07 -2.30
C GLY A 515 -23.44 32.50 -3.57
N GLN A 516 -22.23 33.06 -3.46
CA GLN A 516 -21.49 33.59 -4.61
C GLN A 516 -20.57 32.57 -5.28
N TRP A 517 -20.12 31.56 -4.54
CA TRP A 517 -19.13 30.60 -4.99
C TRP A 517 -19.60 29.17 -4.77
N ALA A 518 -19.12 28.26 -5.60
CA ALA A 518 -19.22 26.83 -5.37
C ALA A 518 -17.83 26.19 -5.43
N ALA A 519 -17.48 25.37 -4.45
CA ALA A 519 -16.29 24.55 -4.44
C ALA A 519 -16.66 23.11 -4.80
N PHE A 520 -15.85 22.43 -5.60
CA PHE A 520 -16.07 21.03 -5.95
C PHE A 520 -14.76 20.30 -6.27
N THR A 521 -14.75 18.99 -6.06
CA THR A 521 -13.64 18.13 -6.47
C THR A 521 -13.74 17.78 -7.95
N SER A 522 -12.61 17.82 -8.67
CA SER A 522 -12.55 17.34 -10.05
C SER A 522 -11.21 16.70 -10.40
N ALA A 523 -11.27 15.53 -11.04
CA ALA A 523 -10.11 14.79 -11.53
C ALA A 523 -9.64 15.23 -12.93
N ARG A 524 -10.13 16.37 -13.47
CA ARG A 524 -9.83 16.83 -14.85
C ARG A 524 -8.33 17.03 -15.10
N SER A 525 -7.55 17.30 -14.06
CA SER A 525 -6.08 17.46 -14.09
C SER A 525 -5.30 16.17 -13.82
N GLY A 526 -5.97 15.02 -13.74
CA GLY A 526 -5.37 13.68 -13.56
C GLY A 526 -5.45 13.13 -12.13
N SER A 527 -5.40 14.02 -11.13
CA SER A 527 -5.68 13.77 -9.71
C SER A 527 -6.86 14.62 -9.26
N ASP A 528 -7.50 14.23 -8.15
CA ASP A 528 -8.61 15.02 -7.60
C ASP A 528 -8.10 16.36 -7.07
N GLN A 529 -8.65 17.46 -7.58
CA GLN A 529 -8.32 18.82 -7.16
C GLN A 529 -9.59 19.58 -6.76
N ILE A 530 -9.45 20.56 -5.87
CA ILE A 530 -10.51 21.50 -5.55
C ILE A 530 -10.54 22.60 -6.61
N TYR A 531 -11.70 22.77 -7.22
CA TYR A 531 -12.04 23.87 -8.10
C TYR A 531 -13.06 24.76 -7.41
N ILE A 532 -13.00 26.05 -7.72
CA ILE A 532 -14.01 27.02 -7.33
C ILE A 532 -14.68 27.60 -8.57
N ARG A 533 -15.98 27.86 -8.46
CA ARG A 533 -16.80 28.46 -9.49
C ARG A 533 -17.53 29.66 -8.95
N ASN A 534 -17.41 30.79 -9.62
CA ASN A 534 -18.28 31.92 -9.36
C ASN A 534 -19.67 31.63 -9.93
N LEU A 535 -20.70 31.68 -9.09
CA LEU A 535 -22.06 31.29 -9.47
C LEU A 535 -22.76 32.32 -10.35
N ALA A 536 -22.35 33.60 -10.29
CA ALA A 536 -22.91 34.65 -11.13
C ALA A 536 -22.31 34.66 -12.54
N THR A 537 -20.98 34.54 -12.67
CA THR A 537 -20.27 34.61 -13.95
C THR A 537 -20.05 33.25 -14.61
N GLY A 538 -20.15 32.17 -13.85
CA GLY A 538 -19.82 30.82 -14.30
C GLY A 538 -18.32 30.55 -14.45
N ARG A 539 -17.44 31.51 -14.12
CA ARG A 539 -15.98 31.35 -14.19
C ARG A 539 -15.52 30.28 -13.19
N GLU A 540 -14.77 29.30 -13.69
CA GLU A 540 -14.15 28.23 -12.89
C GLU A 540 -12.62 28.41 -12.83
N GLU A 541 -12.02 28.13 -11.68
CA GLU A 541 -10.57 28.05 -11.53
C GLU A 541 -10.15 26.96 -10.52
N ALA A 542 -8.95 26.42 -10.70
CA ALA A 542 -8.39 25.44 -9.78
C ALA A 542 -7.80 26.16 -8.57
N LEU A 543 -8.26 25.78 -7.37
CA LEU A 543 -7.72 26.28 -6.11
C LEU A 543 -6.47 25.50 -5.68
N THR A 544 -6.45 24.20 -5.98
CA THR A 544 -5.34 23.30 -5.60
C THR A 544 -4.65 22.69 -6.83
N GLY A 545 -3.43 22.22 -6.64
CA GLY A 545 -2.68 21.49 -7.66
C GLY A 545 -1.79 20.39 -7.08
N GLY A 546 -0.91 19.86 -7.94
CA GLY A 546 0.03 18.79 -7.59
C GLY A 546 -0.46 17.38 -7.95
N ASN A 547 0.38 16.37 -7.70
CA ASN A 547 0.13 14.97 -8.05
C ASN A 547 -0.42 14.16 -6.86
N CYS A 548 -1.38 14.76 -6.15
CA CYS A 548 -2.03 14.25 -4.95
C CYS A 548 -3.53 14.60 -5.00
N ASN A 549 -4.35 13.96 -4.18
CA ASN A 549 -5.79 14.20 -4.12
C ASN A 549 -6.11 15.26 -3.06
N ASN A 550 -6.93 16.21 -3.46
CA ASN A 550 -7.52 17.24 -2.64
C ASN A 550 -9.04 17.10 -2.74
N LEU A 551 -9.69 16.83 -1.61
CA LEU A 551 -11.05 16.28 -1.53
C LEU A 551 -11.85 16.99 -0.43
N SER A 552 -13.16 16.77 -0.45
CA SER A 552 -14.07 17.13 0.64
C SER A 552 -13.95 18.60 1.06
N PRO A 553 -14.15 19.57 0.15
CA PRO A 553 -14.10 20.97 0.52
C PRO A 553 -15.24 21.31 1.50
N GLY A 554 -14.99 22.27 2.39
CA GLY A 554 -15.96 22.87 3.30
C GLY A 554 -15.69 24.36 3.43
N TRP A 555 -16.73 25.18 3.34
CA TRP A 555 -16.60 26.64 3.41
C TRP A 555 -16.52 27.13 4.84
N GLU A 556 -15.68 28.14 5.08
CA GLU A 556 -15.79 28.94 6.29
C GLU A 556 -17.07 29.79 6.26
N LEU A 557 -17.59 30.10 7.45
CA LEU A 557 -18.89 30.76 7.63
C LEU A 557 -18.95 32.15 7.01
N ASP A 558 -17.82 32.84 6.95
CA ASP A 558 -17.65 34.16 6.34
C ASP A 558 -17.41 34.10 4.82
N SER A 559 -17.41 32.90 4.23
CA SER A 559 -17.08 32.66 2.81
C SER A 559 -15.67 33.11 2.40
N SER A 560 -14.75 33.35 3.34
CA SER A 560 -13.40 33.86 3.05
C SER A 560 -12.39 32.76 2.70
N ALA A 561 -12.65 31.52 3.10
CA ALA A 561 -11.75 30.40 2.89
C ALA A 561 -12.48 29.06 2.74
N ILE A 562 -11.73 28.07 2.25
CA ILE A 562 -12.13 26.68 2.15
C ILE A 562 -11.20 25.83 3.01
N VAL A 563 -11.79 24.98 3.85
CA VAL A 563 -11.10 23.88 4.50
C VAL A 563 -11.27 22.62 3.65
N PHE A 564 -10.20 21.89 3.39
CA PHE A 564 -10.27 20.68 2.57
C PHE A 564 -9.26 19.62 3.04
N ALA A 565 -9.48 18.39 2.59
CA ALA A 565 -8.63 17.25 2.91
C ALA A 565 -7.63 17.00 1.78
N SER A 566 -6.35 16.78 2.11
CA SER A 566 -5.30 16.58 1.13
C SER A 566 -4.39 15.41 1.49
N ASP A 567 -4.13 14.49 0.56
CA ASP A 567 -3.18 13.38 0.72
C ASP A 567 -1.76 13.72 0.21
N CYS A 568 -1.49 14.98 -0.13
CA CYS A 568 -0.17 15.42 -0.59
C CYS A 568 0.91 15.11 0.46
N GLU A 569 2.09 14.73 -0.04
CA GLU A 569 3.26 14.30 0.76
C GLU A 569 3.05 13.01 1.57
N ARG A 570 1.80 12.52 1.62
CA ARG A 570 1.37 11.30 2.28
C ARG A 570 1.05 10.23 1.24
N THR A 571 0.33 9.21 1.67
CA THR A 571 -0.08 8.07 0.85
C THR A 571 -1.54 8.24 0.43
N LEU A 572 -1.94 7.68 -0.71
CA LEU A 572 -3.32 7.69 -1.21
C LEU A 572 -4.35 7.37 -0.10
N GLY A 573 -5.21 8.34 0.20
CA GLY A 573 -6.26 8.23 1.22
C GLY A 573 -5.86 8.61 2.66
N LEU A 574 -4.59 8.92 2.93
CA LEU A 574 -4.12 9.44 4.22
C LEU A 574 -4.07 10.96 4.18
N THR A 575 -5.22 11.61 4.41
CA THR A 575 -5.35 13.07 4.23
C THR A 575 -5.02 13.88 5.49
N ALA A 576 -4.63 15.14 5.31
CA ALA A 576 -4.59 16.16 6.36
C ALA A 576 -5.53 17.32 5.98
N LEU A 577 -5.97 18.11 6.96
CA LEU A 577 -6.78 19.30 6.69
C LEU A 577 -5.91 20.52 6.40
N TYR A 578 -6.26 21.23 5.33
CA TYR A 578 -5.66 22.49 4.93
C TYR A 578 -6.72 23.58 4.85
N ARG A 579 -6.30 24.82 5.12
CA ARG A 579 -7.13 26.03 4.95
C ARG A 579 -6.58 26.86 3.79
N ALA A 580 -7.39 27.01 2.74
CA ALA A 580 -7.11 27.86 1.58
C ALA A 580 -7.98 29.12 1.62
N PRO A 581 -7.40 30.30 1.90
CA PRO A 581 -8.10 31.57 1.69
C PRO A 581 -8.49 31.72 0.23
N LEU A 582 -9.68 32.28 -0.04
CA LEU A 582 -10.02 32.72 -1.37
C LEU A 582 -9.16 33.93 -1.75
N PRO A 583 -8.72 34.02 -3.02
CA PRO A 583 -8.19 35.27 -3.51
C PRO A 583 -9.27 36.35 -3.40
N HIS A 584 -9.00 37.43 -2.66
CA HIS A 584 -9.88 38.59 -2.64
C HIS A 584 -10.08 39.09 -4.08
N PRO A 585 -11.30 39.47 -4.49
CA PRO A 585 -11.49 40.12 -5.77
C PRO A 585 -10.61 41.38 -5.81
N GLN A 586 -9.66 41.41 -6.75
CA GLN A 586 -8.91 42.63 -7.11
C GLN A 586 -9.83 43.61 -7.83
#